data_AF-A0A5C8VC97-F1
#
_entry.id   AF-A0A5C8VC97-F1
#
_cell.length_a   1.000
_cell.length_b   1.000
_cell.length_c   1.000
_cell.angle_alpha   90.00
_cell.angle_beta   90.00
_cell.angle_gamma   90.00
#
_symmetry.space_group_name_H-M   'P 1'
#
loop_
_entity.id
_entity.type
_entity.pdbx_description
1 polymer ?
#
loop_
_entity_poly.entity_id
_entity_poly.type
_entity_poly.pdbx_seq_one_letter_code
_entity_poly.pdbx_strand_id
1 'polypeptide(L)'
;MVRPIAPVMEYVIYEDYIAEFLCINKDKVELQCNGKCYLMQRLSEQNDEKKQNLPKIALEEYPIGFVELLSFDSKESFILQNQNDFGYQNTYSYLHITSSFHPPSALS
;
A
#
# COMPACT_ATOMS: atom_id res chain seq x y z
N MET A 1 -11.29 9.54 5.45
CA MET A 1 -10.78 9.52 4.07
C MET A 1 -10.56 8.04 3.69
N VAL A 2 -11.49 7.43 2.96
CA VAL A 2 -11.48 5.97 2.63
C VAL A 2 -11.77 5.76 1.13
N ARG A 3 -11.79 6.85 0.35
CA ARG A 3 -11.97 6.83 -1.11
C ARG A 3 -10.63 7.26 -1.73
N PRO A 4 -10.13 6.58 -2.77
CA PRO A 4 -10.78 5.56 -3.59
C PRO A 4 -10.24 4.15 -3.33
N ILE A 5 -10.54 3.55 -2.17
CA ILE A 5 -9.97 2.23 -1.85
C ILE A 5 -10.54 1.15 -2.78
N ALA A 6 -11.84 1.14 -3.08
CA ALA A 6 -12.45 0.06 -3.85
C ALA A 6 -11.88 -0.15 -5.28
N PRO A 7 -11.84 0.86 -6.18
CA PRO A 7 -11.35 0.66 -7.56
C PRO A 7 -9.84 0.45 -7.61
N VAL A 8 -9.08 1.05 -6.68
CA VAL A 8 -7.64 0.81 -6.55
C VAL A 8 -7.37 -0.61 -6.09
N MET A 9 -8.12 -1.12 -5.11
CA MET A 9 -8.00 -2.51 -4.64
C MET A 9 -8.37 -3.51 -5.74
N GLU A 10 -9.45 -3.27 -6.49
CA GLU A 10 -9.82 -4.10 -7.64
C GLU A 10 -8.70 -4.15 -8.67
N TYR A 11 -8.12 -2.98 -9.00
CA TYR A 11 -6.97 -2.89 -9.91
C TYR A 11 -5.77 -3.71 -9.42
N VAL A 12 -5.40 -3.58 -8.14
CA VAL A 12 -4.25 -4.29 -7.57
C VAL A 12 -4.47 -5.80 -7.48
N ILE A 13 -5.68 -6.25 -7.15
CA ILE A 13 -5.99 -7.68 -7.02
C ILE A 13 -6.04 -8.37 -8.39
N TYR A 14 -6.55 -7.68 -9.42
CA TYR A 14 -6.83 -8.25 -10.73
C TYR A 14 -6.00 -7.61 -11.86
N GLU A 15 -4.81 -7.08 -11.56
CA GLU A 15 -4.01 -6.30 -12.50
C GLU A 15 -3.80 -7.02 -13.84
N ASP A 16 -3.38 -8.29 -13.81
CA ASP A 16 -3.13 -9.10 -15.02
C ASP A 16 -4.39 -9.25 -15.89
N TYR A 17 -5.53 -9.56 -15.24
CA TYR A 17 -6.80 -9.70 -15.94
C TYR A 17 -7.26 -8.38 -16.56
N ILE A 18 -7.10 -7.28 -15.82
CA ILE A 18 -7.47 -5.94 -16.28
C ILE A 18 -6.57 -5.53 -17.45
N ALA A 19 -5.26 -5.76 -17.36
CA ALA A 19 -4.31 -5.45 -18.41
C ALA A 19 -4.59 -6.27 -19.69
N GLU A 20 -4.92 -7.55 -19.55
CA GLU A 20 -5.09 -8.45 -20.68
C GLU A 20 -6.45 -8.30 -21.38
N PHE A 21 -7.54 -8.07 -20.62
CA PHE A 21 -8.91 -8.14 -21.13
C PHE A 21 -9.69 -6.83 -21.06
N LEU A 22 -9.38 -5.93 -20.12
CA LEU A 22 -10.15 -4.68 -19.91
C LEU A 22 -9.41 -3.43 -20.38
N CYS A 23 -8.12 -3.52 -20.70
CA CYS A 23 -7.32 -2.39 -21.14
C CYS A 23 -7.65 -1.99 -22.58
N ILE A 24 -8.26 -0.81 -22.76
CA ILE A 24 -8.57 -0.27 -24.10
C ILE A 24 -7.33 0.18 -24.89
N ASN A 25 -6.19 0.38 -24.22
CA ASN A 25 -4.93 0.82 -24.82
C ASN A 25 -3.93 -0.34 -25.00
N LYS A 26 -4.40 -1.61 -25.03
CA LYS A 26 -3.54 -2.79 -25.17
C LYS A 26 -2.66 -2.76 -26.43
N ASP A 27 -3.18 -2.22 -27.52
CA ASP A 27 -2.47 -2.12 -28.80
C ASP A 27 -1.38 -1.03 -28.82
N LYS A 28 -1.40 -0.11 -27.84
CA LYS A 28 -0.46 1.02 -27.73
C LYS A 28 0.61 0.71 -26.69
N VAL A 29 1.50 -0.21 -27.04
CA VAL A 29 2.55 -0.73 -26.16
C VAL A 29 3.47 0.38 -25.65
N GLU A 30 3.70 1.43 -26.46
CA GLU A 30 4.50 2.59 -26.12
C GLU A 30 3.96 3.39 -24.92
N LEU A 31 2.66 3.27 -24.61
CA LEU A 31 2.04 3.95 -23.48
C LEU A 31 2.24 3.22 -22.14
N GLN A 32 2.67 1.95 -22.16
CA GLN A 32 2.83 1.11 -20.98
C GLN A 32 1.62 1.21 -20.03
N CYS A 33 0.42 1.11 -20.61
CA CYS A 33 -0.82 1.43 -19.91
C CYS A 33 -1.15 0.43 -18.81
N ASN A 34 -0.95 -0.88 -19.05
CA ASN A 34 -1.14 -1.96 -18.08
C ASN A 34 -2.49 -1.88 -17.33
N GLY A 35 -3.59 -1.59 -18.04
CA GLY A 35 -4.91 -1.51 -17.40
C GLY A 35 -5.21 -0.19 -16.66
N LYS A 36 -4.28 0.77 -16.56
CA LYS A 36 -4.51 2.07 -15.90
C LYS A 36 -5.67 2.89 -16.49
N CYS A 37 -5.96 2.72 -17.77
CA CYS A 37 -7.12 3.35 -18.41
C CYS A 37 -8.46 2.88 -17.82
N TYR A 38 -8.57 1.59 -17.50
CA TYR A 38 -9.75 1.02 -16.82
C TYR A 38 -9.90 1.62 -15.41
N LEU A 39 -8.80 1.67 -14.65
CA LEU A 39 -8.78 2.28 -13.32
C LEU A 39 -9.25 3.75 -13.38
N MET A 40 -8.73 4.52 -14.32
CA MET A 40 -9.11 5.92 -14.52
C MET A 40 -10.62 6.06 -14.79
N GLN A 41 -11.16 5.20 -15.65
CA GLN A 41 -12.60 5.19 -15.96
C GLN A 41 -13.44 4.91 -14.70
N ARG A 42 -13.08 3.91 -13.89
CA ARG A 42 -13.78 3.59 -12.63
C ARG A 42 -13.73 4.73 -11.62
N LEU A 43 -12.62 5.45 -11.55
CA LEU A 43 -12.48 6.63 -10.69
C LEU A 43 -13.37 7.78 -11.17
N SER A 44 -13.48 8.00 -12.49
CA SER A 44 -14.38 8.99 -13.07
C SER A 44 -15.86 8.65 -12.83
N GLU A 45 -16.25 7.39 -13.03
CA GLU A 45 -17.62 6.91 -12.77
C GLU A 45 -18.04 7.17 -11.31
N GLN A 46 -17.16 6.90 -10.33
CA GLN A 46 -17.45 7.20 -8.92
C GLN A 46 -17.64 8.70 -8.63
N ASN A 47 -16.95 9.57 -9.36
CA ASN A 47 -17.11 11.02 -9.24
C ASN A 47 -18.44 11.49 -9.84
N ASP A 48 -18.88 10.87 -10.95
CA ASP A 48 -20.09 11.25 -11.68
C ASP A 48 -21.38 10.73 -11.02
N GLU A 49 -21.35 9.54 -10.43
CA GLU A 49 -22.48 8.95 -9.70
C GLU A 49 -22.83 9.72 -8.42
N LYS A 50 -21.88 10.46 -7.83
CA LYS A 50 -22.07 11.21 -6.58
C LYS A 50 -22.08 12.71 -6.79
N LYS A 51 -23.13 13.18 -7.45
CA LYS A 51 -23.52 14.61 -7.46
C LYS A 51 -24.11 14.98 -6.09
N GLN A 52 -23.35 15.70 -5.28
CA GLN A 52 -23.68 17.08 -4.84
C GLN A 52 -22.91 17.58 -3.60
N ASN A 53 -22.21 16.74 -2.80
CA ASN A 53 -21.54 17.24 -1.58
C ASN A 53 -20.20 16.57 -1.24
N LEU A 54 -19.65 15.74 -2.14
CA LEU A 54 -18.37 15.06 -1.90
C LEU A 54 -17.28 15.69 -2.78
N PRO A 55 -16.08 15.97 -2.24
CA PRO A 55 -14.96 16.42 -3.05
C PRO A 55 -14.65 15.38 -4.12
N LYS A 56 -14.26 15.85 -5.31
CA LYS A 56 -13.79 15.00 -6.38
C LYS A 56 -12.59 14.19 -5.90
N ILE A 57 -12.50 12.94 -6.35
CA ILE A 57 -11.35 12.09 -6.12
C ILE A 57 -10.22 12.59 -7.03
N ALA A 58 -9.35 13.44 -6.49
CA ALA A 58 -8.08 13.86 -7.08
C ALA A 58 -6.96 13.15 -6.31
N LEU A 59 -6.35 12.14 -6.93
CA LEU A 59 -5.29 11.36 -6.30
C LEU A 59 -4.04 12.22 -6.04
N GLU A 60 -3.86 13.26 -6.84
CA GLU A 60 -2.78 14.25 -6.72
C GLU A 60 -2.90 15.10 -5.45
N GLU A 61 -4.12 15.31 -4.96
CA GLU A 61 -4.41 16.07 -3.74
C GLU A 61 -4.57 15.16 -2.51
N TYR A 62 -4.42 13.83 -2.69
CA TYR A 62 -4.60 12.91 -1.58
C TYR A 62 -3.45 13.06 -0.59
N PRO A 63 -3.74 13.28 0.71
CA PRO A 63 -2.68 13.46 1.69
C PRO A 63 -1.85 12.18 1.80
N ILE A 64 -0.54 12.32 1.55
CA ILE A 64 0.44 11.27 1.81
C ILE A 64 0.64 11.21 3.33
N GLY A 65 -0.23 10.46 4.00
CA GLY A 65 -0.12 10.16 5.43
C GLY A 65 0.90 9.05 5.68
N PHE A 66 1.49 9.05 6.88
CA PHE A 66 2.21 7.87 7.35
C PHE A 66 1.22 6.72 7.49
N VAL A 67 1.37 5.69 6.67
CA VAL A 67 0.62 4.45 6.81
C VAL A 67 1.39 3.60 7.80
N GLU A 68 0.85 3.46 9.01
CA GLU A 68 1.32 2.42 9.92
C GLU A 68 0.86 1.08 9.33
N LEU A 69 1.80 0.32 8.77
CA LEU A 69 1.52 -1.04 8.33
C LEU A 69 1.16 -1.84 9.58
N LEU A 70 -0.13 -2.11 9.76
CA LEU A 70 -0.57 -3.05 10.78
C LEU A 70 0.06 -4.40 10.42
N SER A 71 1.00 -4.85 11.24
CA SER A 71 1.54 -6.19 11.15
C SER A 71 0.42 -7.17 11.46
N PHE A 72 -0.11 -7.82 10.42
CA PHE A 72 -1.01 -8.94 10.59
C PHE A 72 -0.16 -10.17 10.91
N ASP A 73 -0.14 -10.55 12.17
CA ASP A 73 0.49 -11.79 12.61
C ASP A 73 -0.47 -12.94 12.26
N SER A 74 -0.42 -13.37 10.99
CA SER A 74 -1.11 -14.60 10.60
C SER A 74 -0.45 -15.72 11.39
N LYS A 75 -1.15 -16.24 12.40
CA LYS A 75 -0.81 -17.53 13.00
C LYS A 75 -1.07 -18.62 11.96
N GLU A 76 -0.21 -18.69 10.95
CA GLU A 76 -0.05 -19.90 10.19
C GLU A 76 0.48 -20.94 11.17
N SER A 77 -0.36 -21.92 11.48
CA SER A 77 0.09 -23.12 12.16
C SER A 77 0.86 -23.94 11.14
N PHE A 78 2.11 -23.55 10.89
CA PHE A 78 3.06 -24.42 10.24
C PHE A 78 3.21 -25.66 11.12
N ILE A 79 2.76 -26.81 10.61
CA ILE A 79 3.13 -28.09 11.19
C ILE A 79 4.65 -28.18 11.03
N LEU A 80 5.39 -27.99 12.13
CA LEU A 80 6.84 -28.09 12.18
C LEU A 80 7.23 -29.50 11.71
N GLN A 81 7.70 -29.63 10.47
CA GLN A 81 8.54 -30.75 10.12
C GLN A 81 9.84 -30.56 10.88
N ASN A 82 10.18 -31.58 11.67
CA ASN A 82 11.35 -31.59 12.53
C ASN A 82 12.61 -31.61 11.66
N GLN A 83 13.11 -30.42 11.32
CA GLN A 83 14.43 -30.22 10.76
C GLN A 83 15.23 -29.47 11.81
N ASN A 84 16.31 -30.08 12.28
CA ASN A 84 17.24 -29.45 13.21
C ASN A 84 17.99 -28.35 12.47
N ASP A 85 17.36 -27.18 12.33
CA ASP A 85 17.98 -25.99 11.78
C ASP A 85 18.58 -25.18 12.92
N PHE A 86 19.92 -25.14 12.95
CA PHE A 86 20.65 -24.08 13.65
C PHE A 86 20.53 -22.79 12.84
N GLY A 87 19.38 -22.14 12.93
CA GLY A 87 19.13 -20.82 12.37
C GLY A 87 19.61 -19.72 13.32
N TYR A 88 20.20 -18.66 12.77
CA TYR A 88 20.50 -17.44 13.52
C TYR A 88 19.21 -16.89 14.14
N GLN A 89 19.13 -16.94 15.48
CA GLN A 89 18.03 -16.33 16.21
C GLN A 89 18.42 -14.91 16.60
N ASN A 90 17.83 -13.93 15.91
CA ASN A 90 17.98 -12.54 16.30
C ASN A 90 17.03 -12.23 17.45
N THR A 91 17.55 -12.25 18.67
CA THR A 91 16.81 -11.91 19.90
C THR A 91 16.83 -10.40 20.20
N TYR A 92 17.13 -9.56 19.20
CA TYR A 92 17.14 -8.13 19.39
C TYR A 92 15.73 -7.61 19.72
N SER A 93 15.60 -7.00 20.89
CA SER A 93 14.43 -6.22 21.27
C SER A 93 14.82 -4.75 21.35
N TYR A 94 14.14 -3.89 20.59
CA TYR A 94 14.38 -2.46 20.64
C TYR A 94 14.02 -1.92 22.03
N LEU A 95 15.02 -1.41 22.74
CA LEU A 95 14.84 -0.72 24.02
C LEU A 95 14.79 0.77 23.74
N HIS A 96 13.58 1.33 23.76
CA HIS A 96 13.38 2.76 23.56
C HIS A 96 14.00 3.54 24.72
N ILE A 97 15.05 4.31 24.43
CA ILE A 97 15.69 5.21 25.39
C ILE A 97 15.24 6.64 25.07
N THR A 98 14.55 7.29 26.02
CA THR A 98 14.07 8.68 25.88
C THR A 98 15.17 9.72 26.07
N SER A 99 16.30 9.34 26.67
CA SER A 99 17.43 10.23 26.91
C SER A 99 18.51 10.04 25.84
N SER A 100 18.72 11.04 25.00
CA SER A 100 19.89 11.07 24.12
C SER A 100 21.16 11.28 24.98
N PHE A 101 22.21 10.50 24.74
CA PHE A 101 23.51 10.81 25.32
C PHE A 101 24.07 12.05 24.61
N HIS A 102 23.89 13.21 25.22
CA HIS A 102 24.53 14.44 24.76
C HIS A 102 25.92 14.53 25.40
N PRO A 103 26.94 15.03 24.67
CA PRO A 103 28.20 15.38 25.29
C PRO A 103 27.96 16.39 26.44
N PRO A 104 28.81 16.42 27.48
CA PRO A 104 28.63 17.32 28.60
C PRO A 104 28.51 18.75 28.09
N SER A 105 27.39 19.41 28.38
CA SER A 105 27.30 20.86 28.28
C SER A 105 28.27 21.40 29.32
N ALA A 106 29.45 21.82 28.88
CA ALA A 106 30.48 22.38 29.75
C ALA A 106 29.84 23.43 30.66
N LEU A 107 30.02 23.23 31.96
CA LEU A 107 29.65 24.16 33.01
C LEU A 107 30.74 25.22 33.13
N SER A 108 30.29 26.48 33.19
CA SER A 108 31.00 27.71 33.55
C SER A 108 31.72 28.48 32.45
#